data_AF-A0A9E0RXD2-F1
#
_entry.id   AF-A0A9E0RXD2-F1
#
_cell.length_a   1.000
_cell.length_b   1.000
_cell.length_c   1.000
_cell.angle_alpha   90.00
_cell.angle_beta   90.00
_cell.angle_gamma   90.00
#
_symmetry.space_group_name_H-M   'P 1'
#
loop_
_entity.id
_entity.type
_entity.pdbx_description
1 polymer ?
#
loop_
_entity_poly.entity_id
_entity_poly.type
_entity_poly.pdbx_seq_one_letter_code
_entity_poly.pdbx_strand_id
1 'polypeptide(L)'
;MGAASKGGKQPYFSFPQISSHNPWLDVLRALAILLVLVRHGGRALLEVIPGLHPPAALVSFTLNGWAGVDLFLVLSGFLIGSSLLKQFRKERVLAVYQYFQKRILRIVPAYYAVLALTVAVAGWSGQYTPGELARESAHHLLFMQDYLGSDFNIVFWSLGVEEKFYIAAPLIVLLLMKIRSPRLALLCVALFM
;
A
#
# COMPACT_ATOMS: atom_id res chain seq x y z
N MET A 1 25.06 -35.72 35.93
CA MET A 1 24.60 -34.31 36.05
C MET A 1 25.38 -33.51 35.00
N GLY A 2 24.81 -33.25 33.83
CA GLY A 2 24.22 -31.96 33.45
C GLY A 2 25.23 -31.22 32.55
N ALA A 3 24.93 -30.70 31.36
CA ALA A 3 23.68 -30.33 30.75
C ALA A 3 23.76 -30.59 29.23
N ALA A 4 22.69 -31.17 28.67
CA ALA A 4 22.49 -31.21 27.23
C ALA A 4 22.43 -29.78 26.70
N SER A 5 23.41 -29.42 25.87
CA SER A 5 23.39 -28.20 25.06
C SER A 5 22.10 -28.22 24.24
N LYS A 6 21.15 -27.35 24.59
CA LYS A 6 19.94 -27.11 23.80
C LYS A 6 20.39 -26.54 22.46
N GLY A 7 20.57 -27.43 21.48
CA GLY A 7 20.81 -27.11 20.08
C GLY A 7 19.62 -26.34 19.51
N GLY A 8 19.58 -25.04 19.78
CA GLY A 8 18.63 -24.13 19.15
C GLY A 8 18.96 -24.07 17.66
N LYS A 9 18.26 -24.88 16.85
CA LYS A 9 18.38 -24.83 15.39
C LYS A 9 18.12 -23.39 14.94
N GLN A 10 19.13 -22.79 14.30
CA GLN A 10 19.05 -21.46 13.69
C GLN A 10 17.82 -21.39 12.76
N PRO A 11 17.09 -20.26 12.72
CA PRO A 11 15.98 -20.10 11.81
C PRO A 11 16.43 -20.33 10.37
N TYR A 12 15.59 -21.01 9.59
CA TYR A 12 15.90 -21.40 8.21
C TYR A 12 16.16 -20.18 7.31
N PHE A 13 15.50 -19.06 7.59
CA PHE A 13 15.72 -17.80 6.89
C PHE A 13 16.85 -16.99 7.53
N SER A 14 17.99 -16.94 6.83
CA SER A 14 19.03 -15.94 7.04
C SER A 14 18.86 -14.82 6.01
N PHE A 15 18.38 -13.67 6.46
CA PHE A 15 18.08 -12.57 5.55
C PHE A 15 19.39 -11.92 5.03
N PRO A 16 19.49 -11.59 3.72
CA PRO A 16 20.62 -10.84 3.19
C PRO A 16 20.75 -9.45 3.83
N GLN A 17 21.96 -8.90 3.89
CA GLN A 17 22.23 -7.53 4.33
C GLN A 17 21.84 -6.57 3.20
N ILE A 18 20.62 -6.03 3.24
CA ILE A 18 20.20 -4.99 2.28
C ILE A 18 20.83 -3.67 2.74
N SER A 19 21.63 -3.05 1.87
CA SER A 19 22.37 -1.82 2.13
C SER A 19 21.46 -0.62 2.44
N SER A 20 22.07 0.50 2.84
CA SER A 20 21.41 1.79 3.08
C SER A 20 20.53 2.25 1.92
N HIS A 21 19.58 3.14 2.24
CA HIS A 21 18.64 3.83 1.37
C HIS A 21 19.11 3.91 -0.11
N ASN A 22 18.38 3.24 -0.99
CA ASN A 22 18.65 3.25 -2.42
C ASN A 22 17.76 4.30 -3.10
N PRO A 23 18.30 5.48 -3.49
CA PRO A 23 17.51 6.57 -4.04
C PRO A 23 16.82 6.21 -5.36
N TRP A 24 17.36 5.23 -6.11
CA TRP A 24 16.75 4.76 -7.35
C TRP A 24 15.37 4.14 -7.13
N LEU A 25 15.12 3.55 -5.96
CA LEU A 25 13.80 3.03 -5.61
C LEU A 25 12.79 4.15 -5.43
N ASP A 26 13.19 5.28 -4.87
CA ASP A 26 12.31 6.44 -4.73
C ASP A 26 12.05 7.12 -6.09
N VAL A 27 13.05 7.14 -6.99
CA VAL A 27 12.84 7.58 -8.39
C VAL A 27 11.82 6.71 -9.10
N LEU A 28 11.93 5.38 -8.96
CA LEU A 28 10.96 4.46 -9.56
C LEU A 28 9.56 4.62 -8.98
N ARG A 29 9.44 4.89 -7.67
CA ARG A 29 8.15 5.23 -7.04
C ARG A 29 7.60 6.55 -7.54
N ALA A 30 8.43 7.57 -7.72
CA ALA A 30 8.01 8.85 -8.28
C ALA A 30 7.49 8.67 -9.72
N LEU A 31 8.17 7.86 -10.52
CA LEU A 31 7.71 7.51 -11.87
C LEU A 31 6.38 6.75 -11.83
N ALA A 32 6.23 5.80 -10.92
CA ALA A 32 4.99 5.05 -10.72
C ALA A 32 3.82 5.98 -10.36
N ILE A 33 4.04 6.93 -9.43
CA ILE A 33 3.06 7.96 -9.07
C ILE A 33 2.73 8.84 -10.28
N LEU A 34 3.72 9.24 -11.07
CA LEU A 34 3.51 10.07 -12.25
C LEU A 34 2.62 9.36 -13.28
N LEU A 35 2.82 8.07 -13.52
CA LEU A 35 1.96 7.27 -14.41
C LEU A 35 0.50 7.24 -13.93
N VAL A 36 0.28 7.10 -12.61
CA VAL A 36 -1.04 7.15 -12.00
C VAL A 36 -1.67 8.54 -12.17
N LEU A 37 -0.92 9.61 -11.91
CA LEU A 37 -1.38 10.98 -12.09
C LEU A 37 -1.73 11.29 -13.55
N VAL A 38 -0.94 10.81 -14.51
CA VAL A 38 -1.22 10.97 -15.94
C VAL A 38 -2.49 10.22 -16.35
N ARG A 39 -2.71 9.00 -15.86
CA ARG A 39 -3.95 8.25 -16.11
C ARG A 39 -5.18 8.99 -15.60
N HIS A 40 -5.19 9.36 -14.32
CA HIS A 40 -6.36 9.95 -13.68
C HIS A 40 -6.56 11.40 -14.09
N GLY A 41 -5.49 12.21 -14.13
CA GLY A 41 -5.53 13.59 -14.57
C GLY A 41 -5.87 13.74 -16.05
N GLY A 42 -5.34 12.86 -16.90
CA GLY A 42 -5.69 12.82 -18.33
C GLY A 42 -7.18 12.51 -18.55
N ARG A 43 -7.74 11.56 -17.80
CA ARG A 43 -9.18 11.27 -17.84
C ARG A 43 -10.02 12.43 -17.32
N ALA A 44 -9.66 13.00 -16.18
CA ALA A 44 -10.37 14.15 -15.60
C ALA A 44 -10.35 15.37 -16.55
N LEU A 45 -9.23 15.62 -17.23
CA LEU A 45 -9.12 16.71 -18.20
C LEU A 45 -10.09 16.56 -19.38
N LEU A 46 -10.25 15.32 -19.90
CA LEU A 46 -11.19 15.02 -20.97
C LEU A 46 -12.66 15.18 -20.53
N GLU A 47 -12.95 14.90 -19.26
CA GLU A 47 -14.29 15.08 -18.68
C GLU A 47 -14.62 16.57 -18.46
N VAL A 48 -13.62 17.40 -18.13
CA VAL A 48 -13.78 18.84 -17.86
C VAL A 48 -13.80 19.71 -19.12
N ILE A 49 -13.13 19.29 -20.21
CA ILE A 49 -13.05 20.04 -21.47
C ILE A 49 -13.73 19.26 -22.60
N PRO A 50 -15.06 19.42 -22.78
CA PRO A 50 -15.78 18.81 -23.89
C PRO A 50 -15.20 19.22 -25.24
N GLY A 51 -14.94 18.25 -26.12
CA GLY A 51 -14.37 18.49 -27.46
C GLY A 51 -12.84 18.50 -27.53
N LEU A 52 -12.14 18.23 -26.42
CA LEU A 52 -10.70 17.97 -26.45
C LEU A 52 -10.43 16.60 -27.12
N HIS A 53 -9.74 16.60 -28.25
CA HIS A 53 -9.37 15.39 -28.99
C HIS A 53 -7.84 15.24 -29.02
N PRO A 54 -7.22 14.69 -27.97
CA PRO A 54 -5.79 14.47 -27.96
C PRO A 54 -5.40 13.38 -28.98
N PRO A 55 -4.13 13.37 -29.44
CA PRO A 55 -3.64 12.34 -30.35
C PRO A 55 -3.88 10.94 -29.79
N ALA A 56 -4.23 9.98 -30.66
CA ALA A 56 -4.53 8.60 -30.25
C ALA A 56 -3.41 7.97 -29.41
N ALA A 57 -2.15 8.25 -29.75
CA ALA A 57 -0.99 7.79 -28.97
C ALA A 57 -0.99 8.31 -27.52
N LEU A 58 -1.42 9.57 -27.31
CA LEU A 58 -1.51 10.16 -25.97
C LEU A 58 -2.65 9.52 -25.17
N VAL A 59 -3.79 9.25 -25.81
CA VAL A 59 -4.91 8.50 -25.18
C VAL A 59 -4.47 7.08 -24.81
N SER A 60 -3.79 6.38 -25.72
CA SER A 60 -3.27 5.04 -25.42
C SER A 60 -2.27 5.06 -24.27
N PHE A 61 -1.39 6.06 -24.20
CA PHE A 61 -0.43 6.19 -23.10
C PHE A 61 -1.12 6.40 -21.75
N THR A 62 -2.09 7.32 -21.67
CA THR A 62 -2.84 7.54 -20.43
C THR A 62 -3.56 6.27 -19.99
N LEU A 63 -4.15 5.52 -20.92
CA LEU A 63 -4.79 4.24 -20.61
C LEU A 63 -3.82 3.19 -20.04
N ASN A 64 -2.54 3.20 -20.43
CA ASN A 64 -1.56 2.27 -19.88
C ASN A 64 -0.98 2.70 -18.52
N GLY A 65 -1.33 3.89 -18.01
CA GLY A 65 -0.84 4.38 -16.71
C GLY A 65 -1.26 3.54 -15.48
N TRP A 66 -2.15 2.54 -15.65
CA TRP A 66 -2.47 1.56 -14.59
C TRP A 66 -1.22 0.83 -14.10
N ALA A 67 -0.26 0.52 -14.99
CA ALA A 67 0.99 -0.15 -14.63
C ALA A 67 1.79 0.60 -13.53
N GLY A 68 1.54 1.90 -13.36
CA GLY A 68 2.06 2.68 -12.25
C GLY A 68 1.59 2.19 -10.88
N VAL A 69 0.33 1.77 -10.74
CA VAL A 69 -0.21 1.21 -9.48
C VAL A 69 0.52 -0.09 -9.14
N ASP A 70 0.65 -1.00 -10.10
CA ASP A 70 1.31 -2.29 -9.90
C ASP A 70 2.79 -2.11 -9.52
N LEU A 71 3.50 -1.23 -10.24
CA LEU A 71 4.88 -0.90 -9.93
C LEU A 71 5.02 -0.28 -8.54
N PHE A 72 4.13 0.64 -8.18
CA PHE A 72 4.13 1.28 -6.86
C PHE A 72 3.93 0.26 -5.73
N LEU A 73 2.95 -0.65 -5.87
CA LEU A 73 2.67 -1.68 -4.88
C LEU A 73 3.84 -2.66 -4.71
N VAL A 74 4.46 -3.11 -5.82
CA VAL A 74 5.64 -3.98 -5.77
C VAL A 74 6.81 -3.31 -5.06
N LEU A 75 7.10 -2.03 -5.38
CA LEU A 75 8.17 -1.27 -4.75
C LEU A 75 7.90 -1.00 -3.27
N SER A 76 6.65 -0.65 -2.91
CA SER A 76 6.23 -0.51 -1.51
C SER A 76 6.45 -1.82 -0.76
N GLY A 77 6.04 -2.96 -1.32
CA GLY A 77 6.23 -4.28 -0.73
C GLY A 77 7.71 -4.61 -0.47
N PHE A 78 8.57 -4.38 -1.45
CA PHE A 78 10.02 -4.57 -1.31
C PHE A 78 10.64 -3.69 -0.21
N LEU A 79 10.29 -2.40 -0.16
CA LEU A 79 10.80 -1.45 0.85
C LEU A 79 10.28 -1.76 2.26
N ILE A 80 9.02 -2.19 2.38
CA ILE A 80 8.43 -2.60 3.65
C ILE A 80 9.13 -3.86 4.17
N GLY A 81 9.24 -4.88 3.34
CA GLY A 81 9.89 -6.14 3.70
C GLY A 81 11.34 -5.92 4.13
N SER A 82 12.13 -5.22 3.32
CA SER A 82 13.53 -4.92 3.64
C SER A 82 13.71 -4.12 4.94
N SER A 83 12.85 -3.12 5.19
CA SER A 83 12.88 -2.34 6.44
C SER A 83 12.53 -3.20 7.65
N LEU A 84 11.46 -3.99 7.59
CA LEU A 84 11.03 -4.86 8.68
C LEU A 84 12.11 -5.88 9.03
N LEU A 85 12.69 -6.54 8.02
CA LEU A 85 13.76 -7.53 8.21
C LEU A 85 15.01 -6.95 8.89
N LYS A 86 15.33 -5.68 8.63
CA LYS A 86 16.44 -4.98 9.29
C LYS A 86 16.13 -4.68 10.76
N GLN A 87 14.89 -4.29 11.04
CA GLN A 87 14.44 -3.86 12.37
C GLN A 87 14.22 -5.06 13.32
N PHE A 88 13.66 -6.17 12.82
CA PHE A 88 13.38 -7.38 13.60
C PHE A 88 14.63 -8.12 14.11
N ARG A 89 15.82 -7.85 13.55
CA ARG A 89 17.08 -8.40 14.06
C ARG A 89 17.55 -7.76 15.36
N LYS A 90 17.08 -6.55 15.69
CA LYS A 90 17.48 -5.83 16.91
C LYS A 90 16.51 -6.11 18.06
N GLU A 91 15.27 -5.64 17.94
CA GLU A 91 14.23 -5.80 18.97
C GLU A 91 12.87 -5.95 18.32
N ARG A 92 12.15 -7.05 18.60
CA ARG A 92 10.97 -7.43 17.80
C ARG A 92 9.74 -6.58 18.08
N VAL A 93 9.42 -6.31 19.35
CA VAL A 93 8.20 -5.59 19.74
C VAL A 93 8.33 -4.09 19.47
N LEU A 94 9.46 -3.50 19.88
CA LEU A 94 9.71 -2.07 19.67
C LEU A 94 9.82 -1.73 18.18
N ALA A 95 10.38 -2.62 17.36
CA ALA A 95 10.44 -2.45 15.91
C ALA A 95 9.05 -2.34 15.27
N VAL A 96 8.10 -3.18 15.69
CA VAL A 96 6.72 -3.19 15.16
C VAL A 96 6.02 -1.88 15.51
N TYR A 97 6.14 -1.43 16.76
CA TYR A 97 5.54 -0.18 17.20
C TYR A 97 6.10 1.03 16.45
N GLN A 98 7.43 1.13 16.34
CA GLN A 98 8.10 2.20 15.59
C GLN A 98 7.76 2.17 14.10
N TYR A 99 7.57 0.99 13.53
CA TYR A 99 7.14 0.82 12.15
C TYR A 99 5.74 1.41 11.93
N PHE A 100 4.75 1.02 12.76
CA PHE A 100 3.39 1.54 12.64
C PHE A 100 3.32 3.05 12.88
N GLN A 101 4.02 3.58 13.89
CA GLN A 101 4.05 5.04 14.13
C GLN A 101 4.52 5.82 12.91
N LYS A 102 5.64 5.42 12.30
CA LYS A 102 6.19 6.12 11.12
C LYS A 102 5.26 6.08 9.91
N ARG A 103 4.46 5.00 9.78
CA ARG A 103 3.51 4.83 8.66
C ARG A 103 2.25 5.65 8.89
N ILE A 104 1.66 5.54 10.09
CA ILE A 104 0.47 6.30 10.47
C ILE A 104 0.74 7.80 10.32
N LEU A 105 1.83 8.32 10.90
CA LEU A 105 2.16 9.75 10.82
C LEU A 105 2.46 10.25 9.40
N ARG A 106 2.80 9.35 8.48
CA ARG A 106 3.09 9.71 7.08
C ARG A 106 1.84 9.71 6.21
N ILE A 107 0.94 8.74 6.39
CA ILE A 107 -0.13 8.44 5.44
C ILE A 107 -1.47 8.98 5.93
N VAL A 108 -1.79 8.74 7.19
CA VAL A 108 -3.11 9.03 7.78
C VAL A 108 -3.48 10.51 7.72
N PRO A 109 -2.58 11.47 8.03
CA PRO A 109 -2.93 12.89 7.96
C PRO A 109 -3.29 13.35 6.54
N ALA A 110 -2.47 12.96 5.56
CA ALA A 110 -2.70 13.32 4.16
C ALA A 110 -3.98 12.65 3.62
N TYR A 111 -4.19 11.37 3.95
CA TYR A 111 -5.38 10.64 3.55
C TYR A 111 -6.66 11.31 4.07
N TYR A 112 -6.75 11.55 5.37
CA TYR A 112 -7.95 12.15 5.95
C TYR A 112 -8.17 13.60 5.52
N ALA A 113 -7.11 14.35 5.22
CA ALA A 113 -7.25 15.68 4.63
C ALA A 113 -7.90 15.63 3.24
N VAL A 114 -7.44 14.73 2.36
CA VAL A 114 -8.05 14.56 1.04
C VAL A 114 -9.45 13.96 1.14
N LEU A 115 -9.68 13.01 2.05
CA LEU A 115 -11.01 12.45 2.29
C LEU A 115 -12.01 13.53 2.74
N ALA A 116 -11.62 14.39 3.68
CA ALA A 116 -12.46 15.50 4.13
C ALA A 116 -12.81 16.45 2.98
N LEU A 117 -11.83 16.76 2.11
CA LEU A 117 -12.07 17.56 0.91
C LEU A 117 -13.05 16.86 -0.05
N THR A 118 -12.85 15.57 -0.31
CA THR A 118 -13.73 14.77 -1.18
C THR A 118 -15.17 14.76 -0.65
N VAL A 119 -15.36 14.55 0.67
CA VAL A 119 -16.68 14.58 1.31
C VAL A 119 -17.32 15.97 1.21
N ALA A 120 -16.55 17.03 1.42
CA ALA A 120 -17.04 18.41 1.32
C ALA A 120 -17.49 18.75 -0.12
N VAL A 121 -16.69 18.37 -1.12
CA VAL A 121 -17.03 18.59 -2.55
C VAL A 121 -18.24 17.75 -2.95
N ALA A 122 -18.29 16.47 -2.55
CA ALA A 122 -19.42 15.58 -2.83
C ALA A 122 -20.72 16.11 -2.21
N GLY A 123 -20.68 16.57 -0.94
CA GLY A 123 -21.81 17.17 -0.26
C GLY A 123 -22.28 18.49 -0.88
N TRP A 124 -21.36 19.31 -1.41
CA TRP A 124 -21.71 20.55 -2.11
C TRP A 124 -22.29 20.31 -3.50
N SER A 125 -21.84 19.28 -4.21
CA SER A 125 -22.27 18.98 -5.59
C SER A 125 -23.77 18.65 -5.73
N GLY A 126 -24.42 18.23 -4.64
CA GLY A 126 -25.81 17.76 -4.66
C GLY A 126 -26.01 16.40 -5.34
N GLN A 127 -24.93 15.71 -5.73
CA GLN A 127 -25.01 14.40 -6.41
C GLN A 127 -25.31 13.22 -5.47
N TYR A 128 -25.14 13.41 -4.16
CA TYR A 128 -25.33 12.36 -3.16
C TYR A 128 -26.39 12.78 -2.16
N THR A 129 -27.29 11.85 -1.82
CA THR A 129 -28.18 12.02 -0.67
C THR A 129 -27.36 11.99 0.64
N PRO A 130 -27.88 12.56 1.75
CA PRO A 130 -27.17 12.50 3.04
C PRO A 130 -26.85 11.06 3.50
N GLY A 131 -27.72 10.10 3.20
CA GLY A 131 -27.51 8.70 3.54
C GLY A 131 -26.40 8.04 2.73
N GLU A 132 -26.33 8.31 1.43
CA GLU A 132 -25.26 7.85 0.57
C GLU A 132 -23.93 8.47 0.98
N LEU A 133 -23.89 9.79 1.16
CA LEU A 133 -22.67 10.49 1.59
C LEU A 133 -22.11 9.91 2.90
N ALA A 134 -22.97 9.61 3.88
CA ALA A 134 -22.57 8.97 5.13
C ALA A 134 -22.02 7.56 4.92
N ARG A 135 -22.67 6.73 4.09
CA ARG A 135 -22.22 5.36 3.77
C ARG A 135 -20.86 5.37 3.07
N GLU A 136 -20.72 6.16 2.00
CA GLU A 136 -19.48 6.28 1.23
C GLU A 136 -18.33 6.82 2.10
N SER A 137 -18.61 7.76 3.00
CA SER A 137 -17.64 8.27 3.98
C SER A 137 -17.21 7.17 4.97
N ALA A 138 -18.16 6.37 5.46
CA ALA A 138 -17.86 5.30 6.41
C ALA A 138 -16.97 4.21 5.80
N HIS A 139 -17.19 3.83 4.54
CA HIS A 139 -16.32 2.89 3.83
C HIS A 139 -14.86 3.39 3.81
N HIS A 140 -14.66 4.68 3.56
CA HIS A 140 -13.35 5.29 3.49
C HIS A 140 -12.68 5.54 4.85
N LEU A 141 -13.45 5.88 5.88
CA LEU A 141 -12.91 6.05 7.23
C LEU A 141 -12.25 4.77 7.76
N LEU A 142 -12.78 3.62 7.34
CA LEU A 142 -12.33 2.29 7.74
C LEU A 142 -11.39 1.61 6.74
N PHE A 143 -11.00 2.28 5.64
CA PHE A 143 -10.23 1.69 4.54
C PHE A 143 -10.88 0.43 3.93
N MET A 144 -12.20 0.43 3.82
CA MET A 144 -13.03 -0.69 3.32
C MET A 144 -13.63 -0.43 1.93
N GLN A 145 -13.32 0.71 1.29
CA GLN A 145 -13.85 1.09 -0.02
C GLN A 145 -13.57 0.08 -1.14
N ASP A 146 -12.50 -0.71 -1.02
CA ASP A 146 -12.13 -1.77 -1.97
C ASP A 146 -12.96 -3.05 -1.80
N TYR A 147 -13.53 -3.30 -0.62
CA TYR A 147 -14.39 -4.46 -0.37
C TYR A 147 -15.87 -4.13 -0.48
N LEU A 148 -16.26 -2.96 0.04
CA LEU A 148 -17.66 -2.52 0.10
C LEU A 148 -18.08 -1.71 -1.14
N GLY A 149 -17.12 -1.36 -2.00
CA GLY A 149 -17.31 -0.46 -3.14
C GLY A 149 -17.44 0.99 -2.70
N SER A 150 -17.00 1.91 -3.55
CA SER A 150 -17.30 3.32 -3.38
C SER A 150 -17.10 4.14 -4.65
N ASP A 151 -17.95 5.16 -4.83
CA ASP A 151 -17.93 6.06 -5.97
C ASP A 151 -17.26 7.43 -5.68
N PHE A 152 -16.88 7.72 -4.42
CA PHE A 152 -16.26 9.01 -4.07
C PHE A 152 -14.96 9.32 -4.80
N ASN A 153 -14.08 8.33 -4.90
CA ASN A 153 -12.80 8.49 -5.56
C ASN A 153 -12.22 7.14 -5.98
N ILE A 154 -12.18 6.90 -7.30
CA ILE A 154 -11.66 5.68 -7.90
C ILE A 154 -10.15 5.45 -7.64
N VAL A 155 -9.43 6.39 -7.03
CA VAL A 155 -8.00 6.23 -6.69
C VAL A 155 -7.83 5.61 -5.30
N PHE A 156 -8.79 5.80 -4.39
CA PHE A 156 -8.65 5.47 -2.97
C PHE A 156 -8.59 3.97 -2.68
N TRP A 157 -9.06 3.10 -3.58
CA TRP A 157 -8.97 1.64 -3.39
C TRP A 157 -7.51 1.18 -3.24
N SER A 158 -6.59 1.72 -4.05
CA SER A 158 -5.18 1.32 -4.04
C SER A 158 -4.51 1.61 -2.70
N LEU A 159 -4.89 2.73 -2.06
CA LEU A 159 -4.45 3.08 -0.72
C LEU A 159 -5.07 2.18 0.35
N GLY A 160 -6.35 1.82 0.21
CA GLY A 160 -7.00 0.84 1.07
C GLY A 160 -6.29 -0.51 1.04
N VAL A 161 -5.84 -0.96 -0.14
CA VAL A 161 -5.01 -2.16 -0.29
C VAL A 161 -3.64 -1.98 0.36
N GLU A 162 -3.01 -0.82 0.17
CA GLU A 162 -1.70 -0.51 0.77
C GLU A 162 -1.72 -0.53 2.31
N GLU A 163 -2.77 0.02 2.94
CA GLU A 163 -2.95 -0.02 4.40
C GLU A 163 -3.07 -1.46 4.94
N LYS A 164 -3.82 -2.31 4.24
CA LYS A 164 -3.93 -3.74 4.62
C LYS A 164 -2.58 -4.43 4.48
N PHE A 165 -1.83 -4.10 3.43
CA PHE A 165 -0.46 -4.59 3.26
C PHE A 165 0.46 -4.12 4.41
N TYR A 166 0.32 -2.88 4.88
CA TYR A 166 1.10 -2.38 6.02
C TYR A 166 0.84 -3.15 7.31
N ILE A 167 -0.39 -3.61 7.53
CA ILE A 167 -0.77 -4.44 8.68
C ILE A 167 -0.33 -5.90 8.49
N ALA A 168 -0.55 -6.46 7.30
CA ALA A 168 -0.25 -7.86 7.01
C ALA A 168 1.26 -8.14 7.01
N ALA A 169 2.09 -7.26 6.44
CA ALA A 169 3.53 -7.47 6.30
C ALA A 169 4.26 -7.83 7.62
N PRO A 170 4.14 -7.08 8.73
CA PRO A 170 4.79 -7.46 9.99
C PRO A 170 4.25 -8.77 10.56
N LEU A 171 2.97 -9.09 10.39
CA LEU A 171 2.38 -10.35 10.83
C LEU A 171 2.93 -11.55 10.05
N ILE A 172 3.03 -11.42 8.72
CA ILE A 172 3.63 -12.43 7.83
C ILE A 172 5.10 -12.65 8.23
N VAL A 173 5.87 -11.58 8.42
CA VAL A 173 7.29 -11.69 8.83
C VAL A 173 7.41 -12.41 10.18
N LEU A 174 6.59 -12.05 11.17
CA LEU A 174 6.56 -12.71 12.47
C LEU A 174 6.18 -14.19 12.38
N LEU A 175 5.23 -14.55 11.50
CA LEU A 175 4.83 -15.93 11.25
C LEU A 175 5.93 -16.73 10.57
N LEU A 176 6.54 -16.17 9.51
CA LEU A 176 7.66 -16.79 8.78
C LEU A 176 8.87 -17.05 9.69
N MET A 177 9.13 -16.17 10.68
CA MET A 177 10.17 -16.39 11.68
C MET A 177 9.89 -17.56 12.64
N LYS A 178 8.62 -17.95 12.82
CA LYS A 178 8.23 -19.10 13.65
C LYS A 178 8.25 -20.42 12.86
N ILE A 179 8.06 -20.35 11.55
CA ILE A 179 7.99 -21.53 10.68
C ILE A 179 9.39 -22.12 10.47
N ARG A 180 9.48 -23.45 10.63
CA ARG A 180 10.74 -24.21 10.45
C ARG A 180 10.81 -24.99 9.15
N SER A 181 9.68 -25.14 8.44
CA SER A 181 9.57 -25.91 7.20
C SER A 181 9.49 -24.96 5.99
N PRO A 182 10.33 -25.13 4.95
CA PRO A 182 10.29 -24.28 3.76
C PRO A 182 8.98 -24.41 2.98
N ARG A 183 8.37 -25.61 2.97
CA ARG A 183 7.05 -25.83 2.32
C ARG A 183 5.94 -25.03 3.00
N LEU A 184 5.98 -24.97 4.34
CA LEU A 184 5.01 -24.20 5.11
C LEU A 184 5.27 -22.70 4.98
N ALA A 185 6.52 -22.28 4.87
CA ALA A 185 6.86 -20.89 4.60
C ALA A 185 6.37 -20.45 3.22
N LEU A 186 6.58 -21.27 2.19
CA LEU A 186 6.05 -21.04 0.84
C LEU A 186 4.52 -21.02 0.82
N LEU A 187 3.87 -21.94 1.53
CA LEU A 187 2.42 -21.96 1.67
C LEU A 187 1.91 -20.69 2.38
N CYS A 188 2.58 -20.23 3.43
CA CYS A 188 2.22 -18.98 4.11
C CYS A 188 2.41 -17.75 3.22
N VAL A 189 3.42 -17.72 2.35
CA VAL A 189 3.54 -16.64 1.36
C VAL A 189 2.44 -16.75 0.30
N ALA A 190 2.17 -17.95 -0.20
CA ALA A 190 1.18 -18.20 -1.24
C ALA A 190 -0.27 -17.94 -0.79
N LEU A 191 -0.60 -18.15 0.49
CA LEU A 191 -1.93 -17.84 1.03
C LEU A 191 -2.18 -16.34 1.22
N PHE A 192 -1.13 -15.52 1.15
CA PHE A 192 -1.17 -14.07 1.31
C PHE A 192 -0.93 -13.31 0.00
N MET A 193 -0.65 -14.03 -1.11
CA MET A 193 -0.63 -13.47 -2.47
C MET A 193 -1.95 -13.75 -3.17
#